data_AF-A0A1Q7TBT1-F1
#
_entry.id   AF-A0A1Q7TBT1-F1
#
_cell.length_a   1.000
_cell.length_b   1.000
_cell.length_c   1.000
_cell.angle_alpha   90.00
_cell.angle_beta   90.00
_cell.angle_gamma   90.00
#
_symmetry.space_group_name_H-M   'P 1'
#
loop_
_entity.id
_entity.type
_entity.pdbx_description
1 polymer ?
#
loop_
_entity_poly.entity_id
_entity_poly.type
_entity_poly.pdbx_seq_one_letter_code
_entity_poly.pdbx_strand_id
1 'polypeptide(L)' 'MNCRECVEHLYEFLDRELTPELEREIREHLEDCPPCGEQYDFEELFLKFLRARCRAQGAPAELKKRVLRELFGE' A
#
# COMPACT_ATOMS: atom_id res chain seq x y z
N MET A 1 11.38 2.49 17.30
CA MET A 1 10.56 1.39 16.78
C MET A 1 11.26 0.04 16.88
N ASN A 2 10.55 -1.01 17.26
CA ASN A 2 11.03 -2.40 17.23
C ASN A 2 10.46 -3.19 16.04
N CYS A 3 11.00 -4.39 15.75
CA CYS A 3 10.56 -5.21 14.62
C CYS A 3 9.06 -5.53 14.64
N ARG A 4 8.48 -5.73 15.83
CA ARG A 4 7.06 -6.05 15.96
C ARG A 4 6.19 -4.85 15.57
N GLU A 5 6.51 -3.67 16.09
CA GLU A 5 5.82 -2.42 15.74
C GLU A 5 5.96 -2.11 14.24
N CYS A 6 7.13 -2.34 13.67
CA CYS A 6 7.35 -2.14 12.23
C CYS A 6 6.45 -3.06 11.38
N VAL A 7 6.31 -4.34 11.78
CA VAL A 7 5.46 -5.31 11.07
C VAL A 7 3.98 -4.98 11.27
N GLU A 8 3.59 -4.54 12.48
CA GLU A 8 2.21 -4.12 12.77
C GLU A 8 1.78 -2.91 11.92
N HIS A 9 2.70 -1.99 11.60
CA HIS A 9 2.43 -0.80 10.79
C HIS A 9 2.85 -0.89 9.32
N LEU A 10 3.27 -2.08 8.85
CA LEU A 10 3.87 -2.25 7.53
C LEU A 10 2.89 -1.93 6.40
N TYR A 11 1.63 -2.30 6.55
CA TYR A 11 0.61 -2.07 5.53
C TYR A 11 0.19 -0.60 5.47
N GLU A 12 0.04 0.06 6.62
CA GLU A 12 -0.23 1.50 6.68
C GLU A 12 0.93 2.30 6.08
N PHE A 13 2.19 1.84 6.26
CA PHE A 13 3.35 2.40 5.58
C PHE A 13 3.27 2.22 4.06
N LEU A 14 2.93 1.01 3.59
CA LEU A 14 2.78 0.70 2.16
C LEU A 14 1.64 1.51 1.49
N ASP A 15 0.57 1.79 2.23
CA ASP A 15 -0.59 2.55 1.77
C ASP A 15 -0.45 4.08 2.00
N ARG A 16 0.63 4.52 2.67
CA ARG A 16 0.93 5.92 2.99
C ARG A 16 -0.12 6.57 3.93
N GLU A 17 -0.59 5.81 4.89
CA GLU A 17 -1.63 6.22 5.85
C GLU A 17 -1.06 6.58 7.24
N LEU A 18 0.26 6.64 7.37
CA LEU A 18 0.94 6.98 8.62
C LEU A 18 1.15 8.49 8.79
N THR A 19 1.36 8.90 10.05
CA THR A 19 1.84 10.25 10.32
C THR A 19 3.28 10.41 9.83
N PRO A 20 3.73 11.64 9.47
CA PRO A 20 5.09 11.86 9.01
C PRO A 20 6.18 11.39 9.98
N GLU A 21 5.91 11.51 11.29
CA GLU A 21 6.82 11.07 12.34
C GLU A 21 6.98 9.55 12.32
N LEU A 22 5.87 8.82 12.23
CA LEU A 22 5.84 7.36 12.26
C LEU A 22 6.37 6.76 10.95
N GLU A 23 6.08 7.40 9.80
CA GLU A 23 6.66 7.02 8.51
C GLU A 23 8.19 7.08 8.56
N ARG A 24 8.77 8.14 9.14
CA ARG A 24 10.22 8.28 9.28
C ARG A 24 10.80 7.19 10.16
N GLU A 25 10.18 6.90 11.31
CA GLU A 25 10.67 5.85 12.22
C GLU A 25 10.65 4.45 11.58
N ILE A 26 9.61 4.12 10.80
CA ILE A 26 9.56 2.86 10.05
C ILE A 26 10.64 2.85 8.98
N ARG A 27 10.81 3.94 8.23
CA ARG A 27 11.82 4.03 7.17
C ARG A 27 13.22 3.78 7.72
N GLU A 28 13.59 4.46 8.81
CA GLU A 28 14.85 4.25 9.50
C GLU A 28 15.00 2.78 9.95
N HIS A 29 13.95 2.17 10.51
CA HIS A 29 13.98 0.76 10.91
C HIS A 29 14.18 -0.19 9.73
N LEU A 30 13.50 0.01 8.60
CA LEU A 30 13.63 -0.83 7.41
C LEU A 30 15.03 -0.76 6.80
N GLU A 31 15.70 0.41 6.89
CA GLU A 31 17.08 0.60 6.44
C GLU A 31 18.09 -0.08 7.38
N ASP A 32 17.87 0.00 8.70
CA ASP A 32 18.80 -0.54 9.71
C ASP A 32 18.57 -2.03 10.03
N CYS A 33 17.42 -2.59 9.65
CA CYS A 33 17.00 -3.95 9.98
C CYS A 33 16.74 -4.77 8.71
N PRO A 34 17.76 -5.48 8.18
CA PRO A 34 17.63 -6.33 6.99
C PRO A 34 16.43 -7.28 6.97
N PRO A 35 16.07 -8.02 8.05
CA PRO A 35 14.93 -8.92 7.99
C PRO A 35 13.59 -8.19 7.82
N CYS A 36 13.43 -6.99 8.39
CA CYS A 36 12.24 -6.18 8.19
C CYS A 36 12.23 -5.55 6.78
N GLY A 37 13.38 -5.14 6.27
CA GLY A 37 13.55 -4.68 4.89
C GLY A 37 13.17 -5.74 3.86
N GLU A 38 13.64 -6.99 4.02
CA GLU A 38 13.29 -8.10 3.14
C GLU A 38 11.79 -8.42 3.15
N GLN A 39 11.15 -8.33 4.33
CA GLN A 39 9.70 -8.49 4.46
C GLN A 39 8.95 -7.36 3.74
N TYR A 40 9.40 -6.10 3.89
CA TYR A 40 8.83 -4.97 3.16
C TYR A 40 8.93 -5.16 1.64
N ASP A 41 10.09 -5.55 1.13
CA ASP A 41 10.30 -5.77 -0.30
C ASP A 41 9.37 -6.85 -0.85
N PHE A 42 9.19 -7.94 -0.10
CA PHE A 42 8.26 -9.00 -0.47
C PHE A 42 6.81 -8.48 -0.55
N GLU A 43 6.34 -7.80 0.48
CA GLU A 43 4.97 -7.30 0.55
C GLU A 43 4.71 -6.25 -0.54
N GLU A 44 5.67 -5.38 -0.82
CA GLU A 44 5.58 -4.39 -1.89
C GLU A 44 5.45 -5.06 -3.26
N LEU A 45 6.26 -6.09 -3.54
CA LEU A 45 6.20 -6.88 -4.78
C LEU A 45 4.88 -7.64 -4.88
N PHE A 46 4.40 -8.22 -3.78
CA PHE A 46 3.13 -8.94 -3.74
C PHE A 46 1.94 -8.03 -4.06
N LEU A 47 1.88 -6.84 -3.45
CA LEU A 47 0.84 -5.85 -3.73
C LEU A 47 0.92 -5.34 -5.18
N LYS A 48 2.13 -5.11 -5.72
CA LYS A 48 2.34 -4.76 -7.14
C LYS A 48 1.78 -5.85 -8.07
N PHE A 49 2.06 -7.12 -7.77
CA PHE A 49 1.54 -8.26 -8.53
C PHE A 49 0.00 -8.33 -8.49
N LEU A 50 -0.59 -8.22 -7.30
CA LEU A 50 -2.05 -8.23 -7.13
C LEU A 50 -2.71 -7.08 -7.91
N ARG A 51 -2.18 -5.86 -7.78
CA ARG A 51 -2.68 -4.67 -8.51
C ARG A 51 -2.63 -4.89 -10.03
N ALA A 52 -1.56 -5.50 -10.56
CA ALA A 52 -1.45 -5.83 -11.98
C ALA A 52 -2.53 -6.84 -12.43
N ARG A 53 -2.79 -7.88 -11.63
CA ARG A 53 -3.83 -8.88 -11.93
C ARG A 53 -5.25 -8.29 -11.87
N CYS A 54 -5.55 -7.48 -10.86
CA CYS A 54 -6.85 -6.83 -10.74
C CYS A 54 -7.11 -5.85 -11.89
N ARG A 55 -6.09 -5.08 -12.30
CA ARG A 55 -6.20 -4.16 -13.45
C ARG A 55 -6.44 -4.88 -14.78
N ALA A 56 -5.96 -6.11 -14.94
CA ALA A 56 -6.15 -6.89 -16.17
C ALA A 56 -7.63 -7.21 -16.46
N GLN A 57 -8.45 -7.43 -15.42
CA GLN A 57 -9.91 -7.57 -15.61
C GLN A 57 -10.59 -6.21 -15.71
N GLY A 58 -10.10 -5.21 -14.97
CA GLY A 58 -10.68 -3.86 -14.92
C GLY A 58 -12.08 -3.83 -14.29
N ALA A 59 -12.55 -2.63 -13.96
CA ALA A 59 -13.92 -2.47 -13.49
C ALA A 59 -14.93 -2.69 -14.64
N PRO A 60 -16.09 -3.34 -14.38
CA PRO A 60 -17.17 -3.47 -15.37
C PRO A 60 -17.59 -2.12 -15.95
N ALA A 61 -17.92 -2.08 -17.24
CA ALA A 61 -18.26 -0.83 -17.93
C ALA A 61 -19.44 -0.08 -17.27
N GLU A 62 -20.45 -0.80 -16.80
CA GLU A 62 -21.61 -0.20 -16.12
C GLU A 62 -21.24 0.44 -14.77
N LEU A 63 -20.30 -0.15 -14.03
CA LEU A 63 -19.79 0.46 -12.80
C LEU A 63 -19.05 1.76 -13.11
N LYS A 64 -18.20 1.78 -14.15
CA LYS A 64 -17.50 2.98 -14.60
C LYS A 64 -18.47 4.09 -14.99
N LYS A 65 -19.50 3.77 -15.77
CA LYS A 65 -20.54 4.74 -16.17
C LYS A 65 -21.27 5.35 -14.97
N ARG A 66 -21.64 4.51 -13.99
CA ARG A 66 -22.30 4.97 -12.76
C ARG A 66 -21.41 5.92 -11.96
N VAL A 67 -20.15 5.55 -11.72
CA VAL A 67 -19.20 6.37 -10.96
C VAL A 67 -18.96 7.72 -11.65
N LEU A 68 -18.75 7.72 -12.98
CA LEU A 68 -18.55 8.97 -13.72
C LEU A 68 -19.78 9.88 -13.69
N ARG A 69 -20.99 9.33 -13.69
CA ARG A 69 -22.23 10.11 -13.53
C ARG A 69 -22.31 10.77 -12.15
N GLU A 70 -22.01 10.05 -11.08
CA GLU A 70 -22.07 10.62 -9.71
C GLU A 70 -20.99 11.69 -9.49
N LEU A 71 -19.82 11.57 -10.14
CA LEU A 71 -18.73 12.53 -9.99
C LEU A 71 -18.87 13.79 -10.87
N PHE A 72 -19.48 13.65 -12.06
CA PHE A 72 -19.46 14.70 -13.10
C PHE A 72 -20.82 15.00 -13.73
N GLY A 73 -21.89 14.35 -13.28
CA GLY A 73 -23.25 14.65 -13.76
C GLY A 73 -23.84 15.85 -13.03
N GLU A 74 -24.35 16.81 -13.80
CA GLU A 74 -25.32 17.82 -13.33
C GLU A 74 -26.65 17.17 -12.93
#